data_AF-A0A7Y4JV96-F1
#
_entry.id   AF-A0A7Y4JV96-F1
#
_cell.length_a   1.000
_cell.length_b   1.000
_cell.length_c   1.000
_cell.angle_alpha   90.00
_cell.angle_beta   90.00
_cell.angle_gamma   90.00
#
_symmetry.space_group_name_H-M   'P 1'
#
loop_
_entity.id
_entity.type
_entity.pdbx_description
1 polymer ?
#
loop_
_entity_poly.entity_id
_entity_poly.type
_entity_poly.pdbx_seq_one_letter_code
_entity_poly.pdbx_strand_id
1 'polypeptide(L)'
;MSVRSVASFLRAASGRLALGALLGLLLFAAETAWLLKAGVVGVDIPLDGPYAALAAAVRPLLPGVILRVAAVYAVAGGLLGLAAAVLARA
;
A
#
# COMPACT_ATOMS: atom_id res chain seq x y z
N MET A 1 -3.33 33.77 12.14
CA MET A 1 -4.24 32.61 12.05
C MET A 1 -4.62 32.21 13.48
N SER A 2 -5.91 32.10 13.83
CA SER A 2 -6.28 31.77 15.23
C SER A 2 -6.02 30.30 15.53
N VAL A 3 -5.75 29.95 16.79
CA VAL A 3 -5.50 28.57 17.24
C VAL A 3 -6.61 27.60 16.81
N ARG A 4 -7.87 28.07 16.76
CA ARG A 4 -9.02 27.28 16.30
C ARG A 4 -8.96 26.95 14.81
N SER A 5 -8.44 27.86 13.99
CA SER A 5 -8.27 27.66 12.55
C SER A 5 -7.14 26.67 12.24
N VAL A 6 -6.07 26.67 13.05
CA VAL A 6 -4.99 25.68 12.95
C VAL A 6 -5.48 24.29 13.36
N ALA A 7 -6.24 24.18 14.45
CA ALA A 7 -6.78 22.91 14.91
C ALA A 7 -7.78 22.28 13.92
N SER A 8 -8.65 23.08 13.29
CA SER A 8 -9.56 22.57 12.26
C SER A 8 -8.83 22.16 10.98
N PHE A 9 -7.76 22.87 10.62
CA PHE A 9 -6.88 22.48 9.51
C PHE A 9 -6.20 21.14 9.76
N LEU A 10 -5.57 20.97 10.93
CA LEU A 10 -4.88 19.73 11.28
C LEU A 10 -5.84 18.53 11.28
N ARG A 11 -7.07 18.72 11.78
CA ARG A 11 -8.09 17.67 11.81
C ARG A 11 -8.58 17.28 10.41
N ALA A 12 -8.71 18.26 9.50
CA ALA A 12 -9.06 17.99 8.11
C ALA A 12 -7.90 17.32 7.34
N ALA A 13 -6.66 17.76 7.58
CA ALA A 13 -5.47 17.18 6.98
C ALA A 13 -5.24 15.74 7.45
N SER A 14 -5.42 15.46 8.75
CA SER A 14 -5.32 14.10 9.29
C SER A 14 -6.37 13.16 8.70
N GLY A 15 -7.60 13.66 8.49
CA GLY A 15 -8.66 12.88 7.83
C GLY A 15 -8.30 12.52 6.39
N ARG A 16 -7.78 13.47 5.62
CA ARG A 16 -7.37 13.21 4.22
C ARG A 16 -6.11 12.36 4.10
N LEU A 17 -5.17 12.49 5.04
CA LEU A 17 -4.01 11.60 5.13
C LEU A 17 -4.45 10.16 5.41
N ALA A 18 -5.33 9.96 6.40
CA ALA A 18 -5.82 8.63 6.75
C ALA A 18 -6.60 8.00 5.59
N LEU A 19 -7.46 8.78 4.93
CA LEU A 19 -8.22 8.33 3.76
C LEU A 19 -7.29 7.99 2.59
N GLY A 20 -6.30 8.84 2.31
CA GLY A 20 -5.29 8.58 1.29
C GLY A 20 -4.50 7.30 1.55
N ALA A 21 -4.03 7.11 2.79
CA ALA A 21 -3.30 5.91 3.17
C ALA A 21 -4.16 4.64 3.05
N LEU A 22 -5.43 4.73 3.45
CA LEU A 22 -6.40 3.63 3.31
C LEU A 22 -6.66 3.29 1.84
N LEU A 23 -6.82 4.29 0.97
CA LEU A 23 -6.96 4.07 -0.47
C LEU A 23 -5.71 3.44 -1.07
N GLY A 24 -4.50 3.86 -0.64
CA GLY A 24 -3.25 3.22 -1.03
C GLY A 24 -3.20 1.74 -0.64
N LEU A 25 -3.61 1.40 0.59
CA LEU A 25 -3.69 0.01 1.05
C LEU A 25 -4.74 -0.81 0.28
N LEU A 26 -5.90 -0.22 -0.04
CA LEU A 26 -6.91 -0.87 -0.88
C LEU A 26 -6.39 -1.14 -2.29
N LEU A 27 -5.63 -0.20 -2.87
CA LEU A 27 -4.98 -0.41 -4.16
C LEU A 27 -3.98 -1.57 -4.10
N PHE A 28 -3.12 -1.60 -3.08
CA PHE A 28 -2.21 -2.72 -2.85
C PHE A 28 -2.95 -4.06 -2.76
N ALA A 29 -4.06 -4.11 -2.01
CA ALA A 29 -4.88 -5.31 -1.87
C ALA A 29 -5.52 -5.74 -3.20
N ALA A 30 -6.03 -4.77 -3.98
CA ALA A 30 -6.64 -5.03 -5.29
C ALA A 30 -5.62 -5.56 -6.31
N GLU A 31 -4.45 -4.94 -6.40
CA GLU A 31 -3.36 -5.40 -7.27
C GLU A 31 -2.88 -6.78 -6.83
N THR A 32 -2.73 -7.03 -5.54
CA THR A 32 -2.38 -8.36 -5.01
C THR A 32 -3.42 -9.40 -5.40
N ALA A 33 -4.71 -9.10 -5.29
CA ALA A 33 -5.77 -10.02 -5.69
C ALA A 33 -5.75 -10.32 -7.21
N TRP A 34 -5.49 -9.31 -8.04
CA TRP A 34 -5.33 -9.48 -9.48
C TRP A 34 -4.09 -10.30 -9.83
N LEU A 35 -2.97 -10.05 -9.18
CA LEU A 35 -1.73 -10.82 -9.35
C LEU A 35 -1.92 -12.27 -8.93
N LEU A 36 -2.62 -12.55 -7.83
CA LEU A 36 -2.95 -13.91 -7.42
C LEU A 36 -3.86 -14.61 -8.42
N LYS A 37 -4.84 -13.90 -9.00
CA LYS A 37 -5.72 -14.42 -10.05
C LYS A 37 -4.96 -14.69 -11.34
N ALA A 38 -4.04 -13.80 -11.74
CA ALA A 38 -3.21 -13.94 -12.93
C ALA A 38 -2.08 -14.97 -12.73
N GLY A 39 -1.61 -15.18 -11.50
CA GLY A 39 -0.62 -16.19 -11.13
C GLY A 39 -1.11 -17.63 -11.34
N VAL A 40 -2.42 -17.85 -11.42
CA VAL A 40 -2.99 -19.14 -11.89
C VAL A 40 -2.65 -19.41 -13.37
N VAL A 41 -2.31 -18.38 -14.14
CA VAL A 41 -2.02 -18.46 -15.59
C VAL A 41 -0.50 -18.48 -15.88
N GLY A 42 0.36 -18.15 -14.90
CA GLY A 42 1.82 -18.05 -15.07
C GLY A 42 2.67 -19.08 -14.30
N VAL A 43 2.03 -19.96 -13.51
CA VAL A 43 2.71 -20.99 -12.71
C VAL A 43 2.50 -22.36 -13.37
N ASP A 44 3.02 -22.49 -14.59
CA ASP A 44 3.34 -23.80 -15.19
C ASP A 44 4.87 -23.99 -15.25
N ILE A 45 5.58 -23.27 -14.37
CA ILE A 45 6.99 -23.54 -14.10
C ILE A 45 7.00 -24.77 -13.19
N PRO A 46 7.56 -25.91 -13.62
CA PRO A 46 7.72 -27.06 -12.74
C PRO A 46 8.58 -26.61 -11.55
N LEU A 47 7.93 -26.42 -10.41
CA LEU A 47 8.53 -26.08 -9.12
C LEU A 47 9.21 -27.31 -8.52
N ASP A 48 9.92 -28.08 -9.35
CA ASP A 48 10.60 -29.29 -8.93
C ASP A 48 12.10 -29.01 -8.75
N GLY A 49 12.68 -29.61 -7.71
CA GLY A 49 14.11 -29.53 -7.42
C GLY A 49 14.58 -28.16 -6.88
N PRO A 50 15.55 -27.46 -7.51
CA PRO A 50 16.21 -26.29 -6.92
C PRO A 50 15.30 -25.09 -6.64
N TYR A 51 14.28 -24.87 -7.47
CA TYR A 51 13.36 -23.75 -7.33
C TYR A 51 12.38 -23.92 -6.16
N ALA A 52 11.97 -25.16 -5.85
CA ALA A 52 11.21 -25.45 -4.63
C ALA A 52 12.03 -25.20 -3.37
N ALA A 53 13.31 -25.60 -3.37
CA ALA A 53 14.22 -25.35 -2.25
C ALA A 53 14.43 -23.85 -2.03
N LEU A 54 14.61 -23.08 -3.12
CA LEU A 54 14.71 -21.62 -3.06
C LEU A 54 13.41 -20.98 -2.58
N ALA A 55 12.25 -21.39 -3.10
CA ALA A 55 10.95 -20.90 -2.65
C ALA A 55 10.73 -21.17 -1.17
N ALA A 56 11.12 -22.35 -0.67
CA ALA A 56 11.06 -22.70 0.75
C ALA A 56 11.99 -21.82 1.60
N ALA A 57 13.19 -21.50 1.12
CA ALA A 57 14.14 -20.61 1.79
C ALA A 57 13.67 -19.14 1.83
N VAL A 58 13.00 -18.68 0.78
CA VAL A 58 12.53 -17.28 0.64
C VAL A 58 11.17 -17.05 1.29
N ARG A 59 10.32 -18.08 1.41
CA ARG A 59 8.97 -18.00 1.98
C ARG A 59 8.89 -17.31 3.36
N PRO A 60 9.82 -17.53 4.31
CA PRO A 60 9.82 -16.81 5.60
C PRO A 60 10.07 -15.30 5.48
N LEU A 61 10.71 -14.85 4.39
CA LEU A 61 11.00 -13.42 4.15
C LEU A 61 9.81 -12.69 3.51
N LEU A 62 8.91 -13.42 2.85
CA LEU A 62 7.77 -12.85 2.13
C LEU A 62 6.88 -11.95 3.00
N PRO A 63 6.49 -12.32 4.24
CA PRO A 63 5.66 -11.44 5.07
C PRO A 63 6.31 -10.07 5.31
N GLY A 64 7.62 -10.04 5.55
CA GLY A 64 8.36 -8.80 5.77
C GLY A 64 8.53 -7.96 4.49
N VAL A 65 8.61 -8.60 3.32
CA VAL A 65 8.62 -7.87 2.04
C VAL A 65 7.24 -7.31 1.73
N ILE A 66 6.20 -8.11 1.90
CA ILE A 66 4.79 -7.71 1.72
C ILE A 66 4.46 -6.51 2.61
N LEU A 67 4.85 -6.55 3.88
CA LEU A 67 4.63 -5.44 4.82
C LEU A 67 5.35 -4.16 4.38
N ARG A 68 6.60 -4.28 3.90
CA ARG A 68 7.35 -3.12 3.37
C ARG A 68 6.68 -2.51 2.15
N VAL A 69 6.21 -3.33 1.22
CA VAL A 69 5.48 -2.84 0.03
C VAL A 69 4.17 -2.18 0.45
N ALA A 70 3.38 -2.83 1.31
CA ALA A 70 2.13 -2.26 1.82
C ALA A 70 2.36 -0.90 2.51
N ALA A 71 3.45 -0.75 3.27
CA ALA A 71 3.82 0.52 3.88
C ALA A 71 4.11 1.62 2.85
N VAL A 72 4.79 1.30 1.74
CA VAL A 72 5.02 2.26 0.65
C VAL A 72 3.70 2.73 0.05
N TYR A 73 2.76 1.82 -0.20
CA TYR A 73 1.43 2.18 -0.70
C TYR A 73 0.66 3.07 0.28
N ALA A 74 0.72 2.77 1.59
CA ALA A 74 0.10 3.59 2.61
C ALA A 74 0.71 5.01 2.66
N VAL A 75 2.04 5.12 2.60
CA VAL A 75 2.74 6.41 2.61
C VAL A 75 2.42 7.21 1.35
N ALA A 76 2.54 6.60 0.17
CA ALA A 76 2.24 7.25 -1.10
C ALA A 76 0.78 7.72 -1.16
N GLY A 77 -0.16 6.85 -0.77
CA GLY A 77 -1.57 7.19 -0.67
C GLY A 77 -1.82 8.34 0.31
N GLY A 78 -1.19 8.33 1.48
CA GLY A 78 -1.29 9.41 2.46
C GLY A 78 -0.77 10.75 1.94
N LEU A 79 0.37 10.73 1.24
CA LEU A 79 0.94 11.92 0.59
C LEU A 79 0.01 12.47 -0.51
N LEU A 80 -0.61 11.60 -1.30
CA LEU A 80 -1.61 12.00 -2.30
C LEU A 80 -2.86 12.59 -1.64
N GLY A 81 -3.33 12.00 -0.55
CA GLY A 81 -4.44 12.52 0.24
C GLY A 81 -4.15 13.92 0.81
N LEU A 82 -2.93 14.14 1.29
CA LEU A 82 -2.45 15.46 1.71
C LEU A 82 -2.34 16.45 0.54
N ALA A 83 -1.79 16.03 -0.60
CA ALA A 83 -1.70 16.88 -1.78
C ALA A 83 -3.09 17.33 -2.24
N ALA A 84 -4.06 16.41 -2.27
CA ALA A 84 -5.46 16.73 -2.55
C ALA A 84 -6.07 17.67 -1.48
N ALA A 85 -5.65 17.56 -0.22
CA ALA A 85 -6.01 18.49 0.86
C ALA A 85 -5.58 19.93 0.57
N VAL A 86 -4.35 20.09 0.09
CA VAL A 86 -3.76 21.38 -0.24
C VAL A 86 -4.41 21.94 -1.50
N LEU A 87 -4.53 21.14 -2.57
CA LEU A 87 -5.11 21.59 -3.84
C LEU A 87 -6.57 22.03 -3.68
N ALA A 88 -7.39 21.31 -2.90
CA ALA A 88 -8.79 21.69 -2.69
C ALA A 88 -8.98 22.97 -1.85
N ARG A 89 -7.89 23.58 -1.36
CA ARG A 89 -7.88 24.82 -0.58
C ARG A 89 -7.26 26.00 -1.33
N ALA A 90 -6.58 25.74 -2.46
CA ALA A 90 -6.04 26.75 -3.35
C ALA A 90 -7.15 27.29 -4.26
#